data_AF-A0A6C0CT28-F1
#
_entry.id   AF-A0A6C0CT28-F1
#
_cell.length_a   1.000
_cell.length_b   1.000
_cell.length_c   1.000
_cell.angle_alpha   90.00
_cell.angle_beta   90.00
_cell.angle_gamma   90.00
#
_symmetry.space_group_name_H-M   'P 1'
#
loop_
_entity.id
_entity.type
_entity.pdbx_description
1 polymer ?
#
loop_
_entity_poly.entity_id
_entity_poly.type
_entity_poly.pdbx_seq_one_letter_code
_entity_poly.pdbx_strand_id
1 'polypeptide(L)'
;MSCTSCEKPSQKKVKAEVQCPPIRMSDGRNFTDYRTRCTVDYEKQSKNLFKSNFEERQFLIHNANRLMKEHTNSAMLHNSVSCCFDPKDQGTMLPEKNMVQCNKKTCNFYQNDYKGIGTGRNYASI
;
A
#
# COMPACT_ATOMS: atom_id res chain seq x y z
N MET A 1 7.46 36.24 -30.66
CA MET A 1 6.73 35.06 -30.18
C MET A 1 6.67 35.16 -28.66
N SER A 2 5.55 35.63 -28.11
CA SER A 2 5.36 35.81 -26.68
C SER A 2 4.85 34.51 -26.05
N CYS A 3 5.62 33.93 -25.14
CA CYS A 3 5.15 32.80 -24.32
C CYS A 3 4.30 33.36 -23.16
N THR A 4 2.99 33.44 -23.35
CA THR A 4 2.06 34.04 -22.36
C THR A 4 1.55 33.08 -21.29
N SER A 5 2.00 31.82 -21.25
CA SER A 5 1.81 30.92 -20.11
C SER A 5 2.53 29.59 -20.36
N CYS A 6 3.35 29.15 -19.41
CA CYS A 6 3.76 27.74 -19.29
C CYS A 6 2.93 27.13 -18.17
N GLU A 7 1.94 26.30 -18.52
CA GLU A 7 1.27 25.49 -17.52
C GLU A 7 2.22 24.38 -17.08
N LYS A 8 2.53 24.33 -15.78
CA LYS A 8 3.30 23.22 -15.20
C LYS A 8 2.49 21.93 -15.42
N PRO A 9 3.09 20.84 -15.91
CA PRO A 9 2.40 19.56 -16.12
C PRO A 9 1.81 18.96 -14.83
N SER A 10 2.15 19.52 -13.67
CA SER A 10 1.58 19.17 -12.36
C SER A 10 0.11 19.56 -12.19
N GLN A 11 -0.53 20.24 -13.15
CA GLN A 11 -1.94 20.64 -13.08
C GLN A 11 -2.89 19.78 -13.93
N LYS A 12 -2.49 18.57 -14.34
CA LYS A 12 -3.49 17.59 -14.79
C LYS A 12 -4.42 17.31 -13.60
N LYS A 13 -5.64 17.85 -13.68
CA LYS A 13 -6.74 17.52 -12.78
C LYS A 13 -6.79 16.01 -12.64
N VAL A 14 -6.41 15.52 -11.47
CA VAL A 14 -6.50 14.10 -11.15
C VAL A 14 -7.97 13.75 -11.32
N LYS A 15 -8.25 12.87 -12.29
CA LYS A 15 -9.61 12.35 -12.49
C LYS A 15 -10.02 11.79 -11.14
N ALA A 16 -11.05 12.40 -10.56
CA ALA A 16 -11.72 11.88 -9.40
C ALA A 16 -12.13 10.44 -9.69
N GLU A 17 -12.12 9.61 -8.64
CA GLU A 17 -12.74 8.27 -8.59
C GLU A 17 -11.83 7.05 -8.82
N VAL A 18 -10.54 7.12 -8.50
CA VAL A 18 -9.83 5.92 -8.04
C VAL A 18 -9.10 6.26 -6.74
N GLN A 19 -9.71 5.87 -5.61
CA GLN A 19 -9.04 5.93 -4.32
C GLN A 19 -8.08 4.72 -4.26
N CYS A 20 -6.80 4.97 -4.46
CA CYS A 20 -5.80 3.93 -4.31
C CYS A 20 -5.83 3.38 -2.86
N PRO A 21 -5.80 2.05 -2.64
CA PRO A 21 -5.76 1.51 -1.30
C PRO A 21 -4.48 1.98 -0.60
N PRO A 22 -4.56 2.31 0.70
CA PRO A 22 -3.39 2.77 1.45
C PRO A 22 -2.34 1.65 1.48
N ILE A 23 -1.10 2.01 1.18
CA ILE A 23 0.02 1.07 1.20
C ILE A 23 0.26 0.64 2.66
N ARG A 24 0.32 -0.67 2.87
CA ARG A 24 0.57 -1.30 4.17
C ARG A 24 1.96 -1.91 4.21
N MET A 25 2.54 -1.94 5.39
CA MET A 25 3.74 -2.71 5.71
C MET A 25 3.42 -4.21 5.65
N SER A 26 4.46 -5.05 5.61
CA SER A 26 4.32 -6.52 5.62
C SER A 26 3.56 -7.05 6.85
N ASP A 27 3.65 -6.34 7.98
CA ASP A 27 2.94 -6.65 9.22
C ASP A 27 1.48 -6.14 9.26
N GLY A 28 1.00 -5.52 8.17
CA GLY A 28 -0.36 -5.00 8.03
C GLY A 28 -0.59 -3.60 8.62
N ARG A 29 0.43 -2.96 9.19
CA ARG A 29 0.33 -1.56 9.65
C ARG A 29 0.34 -0.58 8.48
N ASN A 30 -0.15 0.63 8.72
CA ASN A 30 0.00 1.72 7.77
C ASN A 30 1.47 2.11 7.66
N PHE A 31 1.92 2.46 6.44
CA PHE A 31 3.33 2.82 6.19
C PHE A 31 3.88 3.96 7.08
N THR A 32 3.00 4.83 7.58
CA THR A 32 3.36 5.99 8.43
C THR A 32 3.13 5.77 9.93
N ASP A 33 2.52 4.65 10.34
CA ASP A 33 2.24 4.37 11.75
C ASP A 33 3.31 3.49 12.39
N TYR A 34 4.32 4.14 12.97
CA TYR A 34 5.44 3.49 13.66
C TYR A 34 5.15 3.14 15.11
N ARG A 35 3.96 3.42 15.63
CA ARG A 35 3.63 3.11 17.02
C ARG A 35 3.78 1.62 17.27
N THR A 36 4.32 1.29 18.43
CA THR A 36 4.45 -0.09 18.86
C THR A 36 3.11 -0.61 19.35
N ARG A 37 2.92 -1.92 19.31
CA ARG A 37 1.71 -2.54 19.85
C ARG A 37 1.50 -2.18 21.33
N CYS A 38 2.56 -2.19 22.13
CA CYS A 38 2.50 -1.84 23.56
C CYS A 38 1.98 -0.42 23.79
N THR A 39 2.41 0.55 22.98
CA THR A 39 1.91 1.93 23.09
C THR A 39 0.42 2.02 22.80
N VAL A 40 -0.06 1.30 21.78
CA VAL A 40 -1.49 1.30 21.40
C VAL A 40 -2.34 0.58 22.47
N ASP A 41 -1.85 -0.53 23.02
CA ASP A 41 -2.57 -1.28 24.05
C ASP A 41 -2.60 -0.51 25.38
N TYR A 42 -1.53 0.20 25.74
CA TYR A 42 -1.51 1.11 26.89
C TYR A 42 -2.47 2.30 26.73
N GLU A 43 -2.55 2.89 25.53
CA GLU A 43 -3.52 3.96 25.24
C GLU A 43 -4.98 3.48 25.40
N LYS A 44 -5.26 2.22 25.09
CA LYS A 44 -6.60 1.63 25.32
C LYS A 44 -6.87 1.40 26.80
N GLN A 45 -5.88 0.86 27.53
CA GLN A 45 -6.01 0.61 28.97
C GLN A 45 -6.15 1.90 29.78
N SER A 46 -5.35 2.93 29.47
CA SER A 46 -5.40 4.25 30.12
C SER A 46 -6.72 4.99 29.91
N LYS A 47 -7.44 4.70 28.81
CA LYS A 47 -8.81 5.18 28.57
C LYS A 47 -9.88 4.38 29.33
N ASN A 48 -9.48 3.47 30.23
CA ASN A 48 -10.34 2.59 31.02
C ASN A 48 -11.33 1.76 30.19
N LEU A 49 -10.96 1.40 28.95
CA LEU A 49 -11.83 0.60 28.09
C LEU A 49 -12.01 -0.83 28.62
N PHE A 50 -10.98 -1.40 29.27
CA PHE A 50 -10.98 -2.77 29.79
C PHE A 50 -10.16 -2.84 31.09
N LYS A 51 -10.60 -3.64 32.06
CA LYS A 51 -9.89 -3.86 33.34
C LYS A 51 -9.02 -5.11 33.33
N SER A 52 -9.27 -6.05 32.41
CA SER A 52 -8.50 -7.29 32.28
C SER A 52 -8.17 -7.66 30.84
N ASN A 53 -7.10 -8.44 30.65
CA ASN A 53 -6.72 -8.98 29.35
C ASN A 53 -7.83 -9.86 28.72
N PHE A 54 -8.65 -10.49 29.56
CA PHE A 54 -9.78 -11.29 29.09
C PHE A 54 -10.84 -10.41 28.44
N GLU A 55 -11.22 -9.32 29.09
CA GLU A 55 -12.19 -8.35 28.57
C GLU A 55 -11.70 -7.72 27.27
N GLU A 56 -10.42 -7.35 27.22
CA GLU A 56 -9.80 -6.83 26.00
C GLU A 56 -9.88 -7.84 24.86
N ARG A 57 -9.57 -9.12 25.12
CA ARG A 57 -9.69 -10.18 24.12
C ARG A 57 -11.12 -10.33 23.61
N GLN A 58 -12.11 -10.36 24.50
CA GLN A 58 -13.52 -10.47 24.09
C GLN A 58 -13.95 -9.27 23.26
N PHE A 59 -13.56 -8.07 23.66
CA PHE A 59 -13.84 -6.86 22.89
C PHE A 59 -13.26 -6.92 21.48
N LEU A 60 -11.98 -7.31 21.35
CA LEU A 60 -11.31 -7.41 20.06
C LEU A 60 -12.02 -8.43 19.16
N ILE A 61 -12.47 -9.57 19.71
CA ILE A 61 -13.21 -10.59 18.96
C ILE A 61 -14.56 -10.05 18.48
N HIS A 62 -15.37 -9.49 19.39
CA HIS A 62 -16.71 -9.01 19.06
C HIS A 62 -16.71 -7.78 18.15
N ASN A 63 -15.65 -6.96 18.19
CA ASN A 63 -15.54 -5.73 17.41
C ASN A 63 -14.56 -5.83 16.24
N ALA A 64 -14.03 -7.02 15.92
CA ALA A 64 -12.98 -7.20 14.93
C ALA A 64 -13.29 -6.49 13.60
N ASN A 65 -14.50 -6.74 13.05
CA ASN A 65 -14.92 -6.14 11.77
C ASN A 65 -15.00 -4.61 11.82
N ARG A 66 -15.51 -4.06 12.93
CA ARG A 66 -15.61 -2.61 13.14
C ARG A 66 -14.22 -1.98 13.21
N LEU A 67 -13.34 -2.55 14.03
CA LEU A 67 -11.96 -2.07 14.21
C LEU A 67 -11.16 -2.14 12.91
N MET A 68 -11.30 -3.22 12.13
CA MET A 68 -10.65 -3.33 10.82
C MET A 68 -11.14 -2.26 9.84
N LYS A 69 -12.44 -1.95 9.85
CA LYS A 69 -13.03 -0.90 9.01
C LYS A 69 -12.56 0.49 9.44
N GLU A 70 -12.55 0.79 10.74
CA GLU A 70 -12.03 2.05 11.30
C GLU A 70 -10.55 2.24 10.96
N HIS A 71 -9.73 1.20 11.11
CA HIS A 71 -8.31 1.26 10.74
C HIS A 71 -8.12 1.49 9.24
N THR A 72 -8.94 0.85 8.39
CA THR A 72 -8.90 1.06 6.94
C THR A 72 -9.32 2.49 6.56
N ASN A 73 -10.34 3.03 7.21
CA ASN A 73 -10.78 4.41 7.00
C ASN A 73 -9.73 5.43 7.45
N SER A 74 -9.12 5.23 8.61
CA SER A 74 -8.01 6.07 9.10
C SER A 74 -6.81 6.00 8.15
N ALA A 75 -6.49 4.80 7.66
CA ALA A 75 -5.45 4.60 6.67
C ALA A 75 -5.74 5.37 5.37
N MET A 76 -7.00 5.37 4.92
CA MET A 76 -7.41 6.18 3.78
C MET A 76 -7.32 7.68 4.10
N LEU A 77 -7.82 8.16 5.24
CA LEU A 77 -7.77 9.59 5.56
C LEU A 77 -6.35 10.16 5.63
N HIS A 78 -5.40 9.40 6.19
CA HIS A 78 -4.03 9.89 6.39
C HIS A 78 -3.05 9.53 5.28
N ASN A 79 -3.29 8.42 4.57
CA ASN A 79 -2.36 7.88 3.58
C ASN A 79 -2.99 7.62 2.22
N SER A 80 -4.28 7.92 2.02
CA SER A 80 -4.81 7.91 0.66
C SER A 80 -4.23 9.11 -0.09
N VAL A 81 -3.71 8.80 -1.26
CA VAL A 81 -3.34 9.77 -2.26
C VAL A 81 -4.32 9.58 -3.40
N SER A 82 -4.68 10.66 -4.08
CA SER A 82 -5.26 10.52 -5.41
C SER A 82 -4.25 9.72 -6.24
N CYS A 83 -4.67 8.66 -6.94
CA CYS A 83 -3.73 7.76 -7.60
C CYS A 83 -2.76 8.57 -8.46
N CYS A 84 -1.50 8.66 -8.03
CA CYS A 84 -0.50 9.52 -8.68
C CYS A 84 -0.14 9.00 -10.07
N PHE A 85 -0.40 7.71 -10.31
CA PHE A 85 -0.10 7.00 -11.55
C PHE A 85 -1.24 6.04 -11.86
N ASP A 86 -1.48 5.81 -13.15
CA ASP A 86 -2.35 4.71 -13.57
C ASP A 86 -1.75 3.38 -13.09
N PRO A 87 -2.52 2.42 -12.55
CA PRO A 87 -2.00 1.12 -12.13
C PRO A 87 -1.34 0.30 -13.26
N LYS A 88 -1.51 0.76 -14.51
CA LYS A 88 -0.91 0.19 -15.73
C LYS A 88 0.36 0.92 -16.16
N ASP A 89 0.69 2.04 -15.54
CA ASP A 89 1.89 2.80 -15.84
C ASP A 89 3.10 2.10 -15.19
N GLN A 90 4.23 2.01 -15.89
CA GLN A 90 5.43 1.27 -15.43
C GLN A 90 6.08 1.85 -14.16
N GLY A 91 5.48 2.88 -13.56
CA GLY A 91 5.96 3.54 -12.35
C GLY A 91 7.28 4.28 -12.58
N THR A 92 7.95 4.63 -11.48
CA THR A 92 9.27 5.29 -11.50
C THR A 92 10.44 4.31 -11.49
N MET A 93 10.15 3.00 -11.54
CA MET A 93 11.17 1.96 -11.49
C MET A 93 11.74 1.73 -12.89
N LEU A 94 13.07 1.59 -12.98
CA LEU A 94 13.72 1.24 -14.24
C LEU A 94 13.28 -0.18 -14.66
N PRO A 95 12.99 -0.44 -15.95
CA PRO A 95 12.58 -1.77 -16.41
C PRO A 95 13.66 -2.82 -16.14
N GLU A 96 13.21 -4.06 -15.92
CA GLU A 96 14.09 -5.19 -15.62
C GLU A 96 14.65 -5.78 -16.92
N LYS A 97 15.95 -6.12 -16.94
CA LYS A 97 16.61 -6.65 -18.14
C LYS A 97 16.09 -8.03 -18.52
N ASN A 98 16.05 -8.89 -17.52
CA ASN A 98 15.63 -10.28 -17.63
C ASN A 98 14.41 -10.51 -16.75
N MET A 99 13.58 -11.49 -17.09
CA MET A 99 12.43 -11.89 -16.30
C MET A 99 12.42 -13.40 -16.11
N VAL A 100 12.10 -13.84 -14.89
CA VAL A 100 11.90 -15.24 -14.56
C VAL A 100 10.41 -15.52 -14.50
N GLN A 101 9.97 -16.47 -15.32
CA GLN A 101 8.61 -16.99 -15.27
C GLN A 101 8.67 -18.45 -14.83
N CYS A 102 8.09 -18.70 -13.67
CA CYS A 102 8.02 -20.02 -13.07
C CYS A 102 6.62 -20.61 -13.25
N ASN A 103 6.59 -21.86 -13.73
CA ASN A 103 5.43 -22.73 -13.61
C ASN A 103 5.65 -23.71 -12.45
N LYS A 104 4.68 -24.60 -12.17
CA LYS A 104 4.76 -25.60 -11.08
C LYS A 104 5.97 -26.55 -11.15
N LYS A 105 6.64 -26.64 -12.30
CA LYS A 105 7.73 -27.61 -12.56
C LYS A 105 9.08 -26.96 -12.87
N THR A 106 9.09 -25.84 -13.58
CA THR A 106 10.33 -25.23 -14.08
C THR A 106 10.21 -23.71 -14.12
N CYS A 107 11.37 -23.04 -14.07
CA CYS A 107 11.49 -21.59 -14.21
C CYS A 107 12.31 -21.27 -15.45
N ASN A 108 11.75 -20.48 -16.36
CA ASN A 108 12.41 -20.04 -17.57
C ASN A 108 12.87 -18.59 -17.42
N PHE A 109 14.09 -18.32 -17.89
CA PHE A 109 14.67 -16.98 -17.97
C PHE A 109 14.52 -16.48 -19.41
N TYR A 110 13.95 -15.29 -19.58
CA TYR A 110 13.94 -14.62 -20.86
C TYR A 110 14.32 -13.15 -20.70
N GLN A 111 14.82 -12.56 -21.78
CA GLN A 111 15.15 -11.15 -21.82
C GLN A 111 13.85 -10.35 -22.01
N ASN A 112 13.60 -9.39 -21.11
CA ASN A 112 12.41 -8.54 -21.13
C ASN A 112 12.71 -7.22 -21.85
N ASP A 113 13.70 -6.46 -21.37
CA ASP A 113 14.15 -5.21 -22.00
C ASP A 113 15.68 -5.16 -22.07
N TYR A 114 16.25 -4.95 -23.26
CA TYR A 114 17.70 -4.86 -23.42
C TYR A 114 18.34 -3.67 -22.69
N LYS A 115 17.57 -2.59 -22.47
CA LYS A 115 17.99 -1.38 -21.74
C LYS A 115 17.72 -1.46 -20.24
N GLY A 116 17.02 -2.51 -19.80
CA GLY A 116 16.73 -2.73 -18.41
C GLY A 116 17.96 -3.13 -17.59
N ILE A 117 17.80 -3.15 -16.27
CA ILE A 117 18.83 -3.63 -15.33
C ILE A 117 18.22 -4.69 -14.41
N GLY A 118 19.00 -5.71 -14.07
CA GLY A 118 18.58 -6.73 -13.10
C GLY A 118 17.67 -7.81 -13.67
N THR A 119 17.07 -8.59 -12.77
CA THR A 119 16.23 -9.74 -13.10
C THR A 119 14.94 -9.72 -12.29
N GLY A 120 13.81 -9.64 -13.00
CA GLY A 120 12.47 -9.66 -12.45
C GLY A 120 11.86 -11.02 -12.25
N ARG A 121 10.71 -11.05 -11.59
CA ARG A 121 9.90 -12.26 -11.38
C ARG A 121 8.45 -11.98 -11.73
N ASN A 122 7.88 -12.83 -12.60
CA ASN A 122 6.47 -12.80 -12.90
C ASN A 122 5.73 -13.85 -12.05
N TYR A 123 4.81 -13.39 -11.18
CA TYR A 123 4.01 -14.23 -10.30
C TYR A 123 2.64 -14.61 -10.89
N ALA A 124 2.31 -14.15 -12.10
CA ALA A 124 0.96 -14.22 -12.67
C ALA A 124 0.55 -15.59 -13.25
N SER A 125 1.27 -16.67 -12.98
CA SER A 125 0.94 -18.02 -13.47
C SER A 125 0.91 -19.05 -12.35
N ILE A 126 -0.31 -19.40 -11.90
CA ILE A 126 -0.63 -20.64 -11.18
C ILE A 126 -1.48 -21.53 -12.09
#